data_AF-A0A820LSU5-F1
#
_entry.id   AF-A0A820LSU5-F1
#
_cell.length_a   1.000
_cell.length_b   1.000
_cell.length_c   1.000
_cell.angle_alpha   90.00
_cell.angle_beta   90.00
_cell.angle_gamma   90.00
#
_symmetry.space_group_name_H-M   'P 1'
#
loop_
_entity.id
_entity.type
_entity.pdbx_description
1 polymer ?
#
loop_
_entity_poly.entity_id
_entity_poly.type
_entity_poly.pdbx_seq_one_letter_code
_entity_poly.pdbx_strand_id
1 'polypeptide(L)'
;MNVSVPLPHSKYQALSLSPVTIDDASEMVVLLNDEETVKYLIGPPYPVSIEQIKDYISSRPSINGYCLAWAIRHNGRLIGE
;
A
#
# COMPACT_ATOMS: atom_id res chain seq x y z
N MET A 1 23.76 11.57 -1.68
CA MET A 1 23.77 12.42 -0.48
C MET A 1 22.35 12.52 0.01
N ASN A 2 22.03 11.88 1.16
CA ASN A 2 20.73 12.05 1.79
C ASN A 2 20.80 13.28 2.70
N VAL A 3 19.91 14.25 2.48
CA VAL A 3 19.76 15.40 3.36
C VAL A 3 18.57 15.11 4.27
N SER A 4 18.86 14.87 5.55
CA SER A 4 17.86 14.73 6.60
C SER A 4 17.77 16.06 7.34
N VAL A 5 16.69 16.82 7.13
CA VAL A 5 16.41 18.02 7.93
C VAL A 5 15.56 17.58 9.14
N PRO A 6 16.00 17.83 10.39
CA PRO A 6 15.20 17.50 11.56
C PRO A 6 14.06 18.51 11.69
N LEU A 7 12.82 18.06 11.54
CA LEU A 7 11.65 18.89 11.77
C LEU A 7 11.36 19.00 13.29
N PRO A 8 11.12 20.20 13.82
CA PRO A 8 10.87 20.41 15.24
C PRO A 8 9.48 19.86 15.58
N HIS A 9 9.43 18.91 16.52
CA HIS A 9 8.23 18.37 17.16
C HIS A 9 7.05 18.07 16.21
N SER A 10 7.13 16.98 15.45
CA SER A 10 6.03 16.54 14.57
C SER A 10 4.83 16.03 15.38
N LYS A 11 3.92 16.93 15.76
CA LYS A 11 2.51 16.57 16.04
C LYS A 11 1.76 16.11 14.78
N TYR A 12 2.42 16.17 13.63
CA TYR A 12 1.94 15.61 12.37
C TYR A 12 2.40 14.16 12.29
N GLN A 13 1.44 13.24 12.44
CA GLN A 13 1.68 11.84 12.13
C GLN A 13 2.14 11.74 10.67
N ALA A 14 3.23 11.02 10.44
CA ALA A 14 3.89 11.03 9.14
C ALA A 14 3.05 10.22 8.14
N LEU A 15 2.34 10.92 7.26
CA LEU A 15 1.84 10.36 6.01
C LEU A 15 3.01 10.24 5.04
N SER A 16 3.14 9.08 4.40
CA SER A 16 4.17 8.85 3.38
C SER A 16 3.59 8.06 2.22
N LEU A 17 4.15 8.29 1.04
CA LEU A 17 3.85 7.57 -0.18
C LEU A 17 5.10 6.80 -0.59
N SER A 18 4.95 5.51 -0.85
CA SER A 18 6.01 4.66 -1.39
C SER A 18 5.44 3.77 -2.49
N PRO A 19 6.23 3.34 -3.48
CA PRO A 19 5.78 2.30 -4.41
C PRO A 19 5.29 1.07 -3.65
N VAL A 20 4.20 0.45 -4.11
CA VAL A 20 3.75 -0.84 -3.59
C VAL A 20 4.77 -1.92 -3.94
N THR A 21 5.06 -2.79 -2.98
CA THR A 21 6.00 -3.91 -3.12
C THR A 21 5.33 -5.22 -2.74
N ILE A 22 5.91 -6.35 -3.13
CA ILE A 22 5.38 -7.70 -2.79
C ILE A 22 5.25 -7.90 -1.27
N ASP A 23 6.08 -7.23 -0.46
CA ASP A 23 6.05 -7.32 0.99
C ASP A 23 4.77 -6.70 1.59
N ASP A 24 4.10 -5.81 0.84
CA ASP A 24 2.85 -5.16 1.24
C ASP A 24 1.64 -6.07 1.12
N ALA A 25 1.77 -7.21 0.43
CA ALA A 25 0.65 -8.09 0.12
C ALA A 25 -0.11 -8.53 1.39
N SER A 26 0.59 -8.77 2.49
CA SER A 26 -0.03 -9.19 3.74
C SER A 26 -0.93 -8.09 4.34
N GLU A 27 -0.48 -6.83 4.34
CA GLU A 27 -1.27 -5.70 4.85
C GLU A 27 -2.42 -5.35 3.90
N MET A 28 -2.20 -5.46 2.58
CA MET A 28 -3.23 -5.26 1.57
C MET A 28 -4.37 -6.28 1.68
N VAL A 29 -4.07 -7.56 1.94
CA VAL A 29 -5.12 -8.59 2.16
C VAL A 29 -6.02 -8.22 3.33
N VAL A 30 -5.46 -7.65 4.41
CA VAL A 30 -6.26 -7.22 5.57
C VAL A 30 -7.17 -6.07 5.19
N LEU A 31 -6.66 -5.06 4.48
CA LEU A 31 -7.45 -3.90 4.03
C LEU A 31 -8.55 -4.31 3.04
N LEU A 32 -8.20 -5.15 2.07
CA LEU A 32 -9.10 -5.52 0.97
C LEU A 32 -10.13 -6.58 1.36
N ASN A 33 -9.97 -7.25 2.51
CA ASN A 33 -10.96 -8.18 3.06
C ASN A 33 -11.74 -7.59 4.24
N ASP A 34 -11.50 -6.34 4.62
CA ASP A 34 -12.31 -5.64 5.61
C ASP A 34 -13.76 -5.49 5.09
N GLU A 35 -14.73 -5.94 5.89
CA GLU A 35 -16.14 -6.06 5.47
C GLU A 35 -16.74 -4.72 5.06
N GLU A 36 -16.31 -3.63 5.69
CA GLU A 36 -16.80 -2.29 5.35
C GLU A 36 -16.16 -1.79 4.05
N THR A 37 -14.85 -1.98 3.93
CA THR A 37 -14.08 -1.60 2.73
C THR A 37 -14.60 -2.31 1.47
N VAL A 38 -14.85 -3.62 1.54
CA VAL A 38 -15.34 -4.42 0.41
C VAL A 38 -16.64 -3.91 -0.20
N LYS A 39 -17.53 -3.29 0.60
CA LYS A 39 -18.81 -2.74 0.11
C LYS A 39 -18.63 -1.62 -0.91
N TYR A 40 -17.49 -0.94 -0.87
CA TYR A 40 -17.19 0.23 -1.70
C TYR A 40 -16.21 -0.07 -2.84
N LEU A 41 -15.60 -1.25 -2.84
CA LEU A 41 -14.64 -1.64 -3.86
C LEU A 41 -15.33 -2.29 -5.06
N ILE A 42 -14.87 -1.93 -6.26
CA ILE A 42 -15.19 -2.64 -7.50
C ILE A 42 -13.96 -3.48 -7.84
N GLY A 43 -14.12 -4.79 -8.01
CA GLY A 43 -12.95 -5.66 -8.18
C GLY A 43 -13.26 -7.15 -8.24
N PRO A 44 -12.24 -8.01 -8.04
CA PRO A 44 -12.39 -9.47 -8.04
C PRO A 44 -13.34 -9.93 -6.92
N PRO A 45 -13.80 -11.20 -6.96
CA PRO A 45 -14.57 -11.75 -5.85
C PRO A 45 -13.76 -11.69 -4.55
N TYR A 46 -14.35 -11.09 -3.52
CA TYR A 46 -13.82 -11.08 -2.16
C TYR A 46 -14.32 -12.31 -1.39
N PRO A 47 -13.54 -12.87 -0.45
CA PRO A 47 -12.22 -12.41 -0.02
C PRO A 47 -11.11 -12.73 -1.01
N VAL A 48 -10.08 -11.87 -1.06
CA VAL A 48 -8.86 -12.06 -1.85
C VAL A 48 -7.79 -12.77 -1.04
N SER A 49 -7.02 -13.67 -1.68
CA SER A 49 -5.87 -14.35 -1.09
C SER A 49 -4.59 -13.53 -1.24
N ILE A 50 -3.57 -13.84 -0.43
CA ILE A 50 -2.26 -13.18 -0.52
C ILE A 50 -1.57 -13.43 -1.87
N GLU A 51 -1.76 -14.61 -2.46
CA GLU A 51 -1.25 -14.97 -3.78
C GLU A 51 -1.88 -14.08 -4.86
N GLN A 52 -3.20 -13.87 -4.81
CA GLN A 52 -3.89 -12.99 -5.75
C GLN A 52 -3.38 -11.54 -5.67
N ILE A 53 -3.06 -11.07 -4.46
CA ILE A 53 -2.47 -9.74 -4.28
C ILE A 53 -1.03 -9.68 -4.81
N LYS A 54 -0.21 -10.72 -4.57
CA LYS A 54 1.14 -10.79 -5.13
C LYS A 54 1.14 -10.82 -6.66
N ASP A 55 0.22 -11.57 -7.26
CA ASP A 55 0.03 -11.62 -8.71
C ASP A 55 -0.42 -10.26 -9.25
N TYR A 56 -1.34 -9.59 -8.54
CA TYR A 56 -1.77 -8.23 -8.85
C TYR A 56 -0.60 -7.23 -8.83
N ILE A 57 0.24 -7.24 -7.78
CA ILE A 57 1.41 -6.36 -7.68
C ILE A 57 2.42 -6.66 -8.80
N SER A 58 2.65 -7.94 -9.09
CA SER A 58 3.64 -8.39 -10.07
C SER A 58 3.21 -8.14 -11.52
N SER A 59 1.90 -8.10 -11.80
CA SER A 59 1.35 -7.86 -13.14
C SER A 59 1.21 -6.36 -13.49
N ARG A 60 1.34 -5.48 -12.50
CA ARG A 60 1.23 -4.03 -12.70
C ARG A 60 2.38 -3.51 -13.56
N PRO A 61 2.10 -2.58 -14.48
CA PRO A 61 3.16 -1.89 -15.21
C PRO A 61 4.08 -1.17 -14.22
N SER A 62 5.38 -1.35 -14.43
CA SER A 62 6.41 -0.67 -13.66
C SER A 62 7.16 0.34 -14.51
N ILE A 63 7.53 1.47 -13.91
CA ILE A 63 8.45 2.45 -14.51
C ILE A 63 9.74 2.39 -13.69
N ASN A 64 10.86 2.12 -14.36
CA ASN A 64 12.18 1.98 -13.71
C ASN A 64 12.20 0.93 -12.58
N GLY A 65 11.42 -0.15 -12.70
CA GLY A 65 11.34 -1.22 -11.69
C GLY A 65 10.40 -0.94 -10.51
N TYR A 66 9.69 0.20 -10.52
CA TYR A 66 8.69 0.54 -9.49
C TYR A 66 7.28 0.33 -10.00
N CYS A 67 6.47 -0.42 -9.25
CA CYS A 67 5.03 -0.54 -9.49
C CYS A 67 4.39 0.85 -9.50
N LEU A 68 3.51 1.14 -10.47
CA LEU A 68 2.78 2.41 -10.52
C LEU A 68 1.73 2.59 -9.42
N ALA A 69 1.47 1.54 -8.64
CA ALA A 69 0.66 1.61 -7.43
C ALA A 69 1.44 2.26 -6.28
N TRP A 70 0.77 3.10 -5.50
CA TRP A 70 1.39 3.85 -4.40
C TRP A 70 0.81 3.46 -3.05
N ALA A 71 1.60 2.79 -2.22
CA ALA A 71 1.26 2.54 -0.83
C ALA A 71 1.13 3.87 -0.07
N ILE A 72 -0.07 4.14 0.44
CA ILE A 72 -0.35 5.23 1.38
C ILE A 72 -0.10 4.69 2.78
N ARG A 73 0.85 5.29 3.49
CA ARG A 73 1.21 4.87 4.84
C ARG A 73 0.99 5.95 5.88
N HIS A 74 0.55 5.52 7.04
CA HIS A 74 0.42 6.35 8.23
C HIS A 74 1.22 5.74 9.37
N ASN A 75 2.28 6.44 9.80
CA ASN A 75 3.26 5.92 10.76
C ASN A 75 3.84 4.55 10.37
N GLY A 76 4.13 4.37 9.07
CA GLY A 76 4.71 3.14 8.51
C GLY A 76 3.71 2.03 8.16
N ARG A 77 2.48 2.07 8.71
CA ARG A 77 1.43 1.09 8.40
C ARG A 77 0.72 1.44 7.10
N LEU A 78 0.47 0.44 6.26
CA LEU A 78 -0.32 0.61 5.05
C LEU A 78 -1.77 0.93 5.41
N ILE A 79 -2.33 1.96 4.79
CA ILE A 79 -3.72 2.37 4.94
C ILE A 79 -4.45 2.51 3.59
N GLY A 80 -3.75 2.33 2.47
CA GLY A 80 -4.33 2.40 1.13
C GLY A 80 -3.30 2.23 0.01
N GLU A 81 -3.80 2.18 -1.22
CA GLU A 81 -3.07 2.15 -2.50
C GLU A 81 -3.59 3.25 -3.45
#